data_AF-A0A1E1WB33-F1
#
_entry.id   AF-A0A1E1WB33-F1
#
_cell.length_a   1.000
_cell.length_b   1.000
_cell.length_c   1.000
_cell.angle_alpha   90.00
_cell.angle_beta   90.00
_cell.angle_gamma   90.00
#
_symmetry.space_group_name_H-M   'P 1'
#
loop_
_entity.id
_entity.type
_entity.pdbx_description
1 polymer ?
#
loop_
_entity_poly.entity_id
_entity_poly.type
_entity_poly.pdbx_seq_one_letter_code
_entity_poly.pdbx_strand_id
1 'polypeptide(L)'
;MTSVLKKSRGTKGKSESMQEDLPSRWGDISRGQKPEDVTKLIKFIDDNVIGKGNSFCGPYGRRKVVYCDYNGSGRALQWLEEYVVRDVLPTHATRCTALSYTSGQSEIYRAESKEVIRGAVGACPEDVVILG
;
A
#
# COMPACT_ATOMS: atom_id res chain seq x y z
N MET A 1 -29.27 -25.59 -51.89
CA MET A 1 -27.92 -25.09 -51.57
C MET A 1 -27.84 -23.69 -52.17
N THR A 2 -27.71 -22.57 -51.46
CA THR A 2 -27.14 -22.27 -50.14
C THR A 2 -27.82 -21.00 -49.59
N SER A 3 -28.16 -21.02 -48.30
CA SER A 3 -28.72 -19.87 -47.57
C SER A 3 -27.58 -18.96 -47.11
N VAL A 4 -27.62 -17.67 -47.45
CA VAL A 4 -26.62 -16.68 -47.00
C VAL A 4 -27.04 -16.12 -45.64
N LEU A 5 -26.08 -16.17 -44.72
CA LEU A 5 -26.25 -16.04 -43.27
C LEU A 5 -26.72 -14.66 -42.80
N LYS A 6 -27.55 -14.73 -41.75
CA LYS A 6 -28.15 -13.65 -40.96
C LYS A 6 -27.08 -12.86 -40.19
N LYS A 7 -27.08 -11.53 -40.33
CA LYS A 7 -26.22 -10.59 -39.58
C LYS A 7 -26.61 -10.58 -38.10
N SER A 8 -25.80 -11.23 -37.26
CA SER A 8 -25.89 -11.16 -35.80
C SER A 8 -25.48 -9.77 -35.32
N ARG A 9 -26.32 -9.14 -34.48
CA ARG A 9 -26.01 -7.88 -33.79
C ARG A 9 -24.99 -8.18 -32.70
N GLY A 10 -23.72 -7.82 -32.94
CA GLY A 10 -22.67 -7.83 -31.93
C GLY A 10 -22.97 -6.84 -30.81
N THR A 11 -23.03 -7.36 -29.58
CA THR A 11 -23.12 -6.62 -28.33
C THR A 11 -21.89 -5.71 -28.18
N LYS A 12 -22.10 -4.46 -27.79
CA LYS A 12 -21.03 -3.51 -27.48
C LYS A 12 -20.07 -4.14 -26.47
N GLY A 13 -18.82 -4.37 -26.87
CA GLY A 13 -17.74 -4.73 -25.97
C GLY A 13 -17.58 -3.61 -24.94
N LYS A 14 -17.80 -3.94 -23.66
CA LYS A 14 -17.31 -3.11 -22.56
C LYS A 14 -15.79 -3.16 -22.66
N SER A 15 -15.16 -1.99 -22.72
CA SER A 15 -13.74 -1.89 -22.41
C SER A 15 -13.57 -2.35 -20.97
N GLU A 16 -12.97 -3.52 -20.77
CA GLU A 16 -12.50 -3.95 -19.45
C GLU A 16 -11.40 -2.98 -19.02
N SER A 17 -11.78 -2.02 -18.17
CA SER A 17 -10.84 -1.26 -17.36
C SER A 17 -10.18 -2.22 -16.39
N MET A 18 -8.86 -2.38 -16.46
CA MET A 18 -8.03 -3.15 -15.52
C MET A 18 -7.98 -2.49 -14.12
N GLN A 19 -9.13 -2.22 -13.53
CA GLN A 19 -9.26 -1.51 -12.26
C GLN A 19 -10.30 -2.13 -11.32
N GLU A 20 -10.96 -3.21 -11.73
CA GLU A 20 -11.86 -3.97 -10.86
C GLU A 20 -11.17 -5.27 -10.46
N ASP A 21 -10.39 -5.23 -9.38
CA ASP A 21 -10.10 -6.38 -8.50
C ASP A 21 -9.26 -5.98 -7.26
N LEU A 22 -9.24 -4.70 -6.88
CA LEU A 22 -8.74 -4.32 -5.56
C LEU A 22 -9.83 -4.61 -4.54
N PRO A 23 -9.61 -5.50 -3.55
CA PRO A 23 -10.57 -5.72 -2.48
C PRO A 23 -10.87 -4.37 -1.85
N SER A 24 -12.15 -4.08 -1.60
CA SER A 24 -12.57 -2.98 -0.74
C SER A 24 -12.10 -3.27 0.69
N ARG A 25 -10.79 -3.08 0.93
CA ARG A 25 -10.09 -3.49 2.15
C ARG A 25 -10.29 -2.46 3.27
N TRP A 26 -10.71 -1.25 2.90
CA TRP A 26 -11.03 -0.17 3.82
C TRP A 26 -12.54 0.05 3.87
N GLY A 27 -13.28 -0.98 4.28
CA GLY A 27 -14.65 -0.82 4.73
C GLY A 27 -14.71 -0.01 6.03
N ASP A 28 -15.82 0.72 6.23
CA ASP A 28 -16.15 1.54 7.40
C ASP A 28 -15.50 1.04 8.70
N ILE A 29 -14.59 1.85 9.27
CA ILE A 29 -14.01 1.64 10.60
C ILE A 29 -15.07 2.02 11.65
N SER A 30 -16.17 1.27 11.67
CA SER A 30 -17.16 1.35 12.73
C SER A 30 -17.57 -0.06 13.13
N ARG A 31 -16.85 -0.65 14.09
CA ARG A 31 -17.32 -1.75 14.97
C ARG A 31 -16.30 -1.97 16.09
N GLY A 32 -16.78 -1.89 17.33
CA GLY A 32 -15.97 -2.03 18.55
C GLY A 32 -15.07 -3.27 18.51
N GLN A 33 -13.77 -3.05 18.45
CA GLN A 33 -12.78 -4.12 18.54
C GLN A 33 -12.79 -4.68 19.95
N LYS A 34 -12.88 -6.01 20.07
CA LYS A 34 -12.75 -6.66 21.37
C LYS A 34 -11.29 -6.53 21.85
N PRO A 35 -11.04 -6.39 23.15
CA PRO A 35 -9.69 -6.17 23.68
C PRO A 35 -8.69 -7.29 23.31
N GLU A 36 -9.18 -8.53 23.11
CA GLU A 36 -8.35 -9.62 22.61
C GLU A 36 -7.79 -9.40 21.20
N ASP A 37 -8.52 -8.68 20.33
CA ASP A 37 -8.12 -8.46 18.95
C ASP A 37 -7.05 -7.37 18.86
N VAL A 38 -7.16 -6.34 19.70
CA VAL A 38 -6.11 -5.32 19.86
C VAL A 38 -4.81 -5.95 20.34
N THR A 39 -4.88 -6.85 21.32
CA THR A 39 -3.70 -7.53 21.85
C THR A 39 -3.01 -8.40 20.80
N LYS A 40 -3.79 -9.14 20.00
CA LYS A 40 -3.25 -9.93 18.87
C LYS A 40 -2.61 -9.03 17.81
N LEU A 41 -3.23 -7.89 17.49
CA LEU A 41 -2.70 -6.93 16.53
C LEU A 41 -1.36 -6.34 17.00
N ILE A 42 -1.30 -5.92 18.26
CA ILE A 42 -0.05 -5.38 18.85
C ILE A 42 1.05 -6.43 18.80
N LYS A 43 0.74 -7.68 19.19
CA LYS A 43 1.70 -8.79 19.12
C LYS A 43 2.18 -9.01 17.68
N PHE A 44 1.27 -9.00 16.71
CA PHE A 44 1.60 -9.16 15.30
C PHE A 44 2.54 -8.05 14.80
N ILE A 45 2.29 -6.79 15.15
CA ILE A 45 3.17 -5.66 14.85
C ILE A 45 4.54 -5.86 15.48
N ASP A 46 4.58 -6.13 16.79
CA ASP A 46 5.82 -6.35 17.52
C ASP A 46 6.65 -7.51 16.92
N ASP A 47 6.02 -8.60 16.49
CA ASP A 47 6.73 -9.76 15.91
C ASP A 47 7.29 -9.51 14.50
N ASN A 48 6.82 -8.48 13.79
CA ASN A 48 7.25 -8.15 12.43
C ASN A 48 8.13 -6.90 12.34
N VAL A 49 8.53 -6.34 13.48
CA VAL A 49 9.52 -5.25 13.52
C VAL A 49 10.87 -5.77 12.99
N ILE A 50 11.34 -5.19 11.90
CA ILE A 50 12.63 -5.53 11.31
C ILE A 50 13.76 -5.11 12.26
N GLY A 51 14.67 -6.04 12.52
CA GLY A 51 15.80 -5.85 13.44
C GLY A 51 15.44 -5.98 14.92
N LYS A 52 14.23 -6.47 15.25
CA LYS A 52 13.88 -6.85 16.63
C LYS A 52 14.87 -7.87 17.17
N GLY A 53 15.38 -7.60 18.38
CA GLY A 53 16.33 -8.49 19.05
C GLY A 53 17.77 -8.40 18.52
N ASN A 54 18.06 -7.49 17.57
CA ASN A 54 19.43 -7.25 17.13
C ASN A 54 20.33 -6.88 18.31
N SER A 55 21.59 -7.29 18.22
CA SER A 55 22.61 -7.03 19.23
C SER A 55 23.91 -6.61 18.58
N PHE A 56 24.68 -5.80 19.30
CA PHE A 56 26.00 -5.37 18.89
C PHE A 56 27.03 -5.76 19.96
N CYS A 57 28.27 -5.97 19.53
CA CYS A 57 29.39 -6.18 20.45
C CYS A 57 29.99 -4.83 20.81
N GLY A 58 29.89 -4.46 22.09
CA GLY A 58 30.57 -3.29 22.64
C GLY A 58 31.78 -3.69 23.49
N PRO A 59 32.51 -2.70 24.03
CA PRO A 59 33.65 -2.94 24.92
C PRO A 59 33.28 -3.71 26.20
N TYR A 60 32.00 -3.74 26.57
CA TYR A 60 31.47 -4.46 27.74
C TYR A 60 30.65 -5.70 27.35
N GLY A 61 30.96 -6.30 26.19
CA GLY A 61 30.30 -7.50 25.69
C GLY A 61 29.08 -7.22 24.80
N ARG A 62 28.33 -8.28 24.50
CA ARG A 62 27.15 -8.22 23.63
C ARG A 62 25.99 -7.52 24.33
N ARG A 63 25.44 -6.49 23.70
CA ARG A 63 24.26 -5.74 24.20
C ARG A 63 23.17 -5.71 23.13
N LYS A 64 21.91 -5.75 23.55
CA LYS A 64 20.77 -5.58 22.65
C LYS A 64 20.72 -4.15 22.15
N VAL A 65 20.39 -3.97 20.88
CA VAL A 65 20.03 -2.68 20.31
C VAL A 65 18.63 -2.35 20.81
N VAL A 66 18.53 -1.34 21.67
CA VAL A 66 17.25 -0.82 22.17
C VAL A 66 17.07 0.57 21.61
N TYR A 67 15.95 0.80 20.95
CA TYR A 67 15.60 2.09 20.38
C TYR A 67 14.15 2.38 20.73
N CYS A 68 13.91 3.49 21.41
CA CYS A 68 12.61 3.80 22.02
C CYS A 68 11.88 4.95 21.32
N ASP A 69 12.47 5.60 20.31
CA ASP A 69 11.86 6.71 19.58
C ASP A 69 11.16 6.24 18.30
N TYR A 70 10.10 5.47 18.48
CA TYR A 70 9.30 4.96 17.35
C TYR A 70 8.59 6.07 16.57
N ASN A 71 8.40 7.25 17.18
CA ASN A 71 7.80 8.40 16.52
C ASN A 71 8.75 9.02 15.48
N GLY A 72 10.03 9.11 15.80
CA GLY A 72 11.03 9.77 14.95
C GLY A 72 11.47 8.95 13.74
N SER A 73 11.66 7.63 13.90
CA SER A 73 12.18 6.80 12.80
C SER A 73 11.23 5.76 12.24
N GLY A 74 10.10 5.47 12.91
CA GLY A 74 9.13 4.47 12.46
C GLY A 74 9.79 3.15 12.07
N ARG A 75 10.00 2.22 13.02
CA ARG A 75 10.65 0.94 12.70
C ARG A 75 9.94 0.24 11.52
N ALA A 76 10.72 -0.14 10.51
CA ALA A 76 10.21 -0.86 9.35
C ALA A 76 9.55 -2.19 9.75
N LEU A 77 8.47 -2.53 9.05
CA LEU A 77 7.67 -3.74 9.28
C LEU A 77 7.83 -4.68 8.10
N GLN A 78 8.07 -5.96 8.39
CA GLN A 78 8.39 -6.99 7.40
C GLN A 78 7.39 -7.02 6.22
N TRP A 79 6.10 -7.06 6.51
CA TRP A 79 5.06 -7.14 5.46
C TRP A 79 4.95 -5.86 4.61
N LEU A 80 5.34 -4.69 5.14
CA LEU A 80 5.33 -3.45 4.37
C LEU A 80 6.50 -3.45 3.39
N GLU A 81 7.69 -3.83 3.86
CA GLU A 81 8.87 -3.93 3.00
C GLU A 81 8.69 -5.00 1.91
N GLU A 82 8.07 -6.13 2.25
CA GLU A 82 7.75 -7.17 1.28
C GLU A 82 6.80 -6.67 0.19
N TYR A 83 5.76 -5.91 0.56
CA TYR A 83 4.84 -5.28 -0.39
C TYR A 83 5.56 -4.26 -1.29
N VAL A 84 6.39 -3.39 -0.70
CA VAL A 84 7.18 -2.42 -1.45
C VAL A 84 8.06 -3.13 -2.47
N VAL A 85 8.79 -4.16 -2.05
CA VAL A 85 9.69 -4.93 -2.93
C VAL A 85 8.93 -5.66 -4.04
N ARG A 86 7.80 -6.28 -3.73
CA ARG A 86 7.09 -7.16 -4.67
C ARG A 86 6.15 -6.43 -5.62
N ASP A 87 5.46 -5.41 -5.13
CA ASP A 87 4.34 -4.80 -5.86
C ASP A 87 4.69 -3.37 -6.34
N VAL A 88 5.42 -2.60 -5.52
CA VAL A 88 5.73 -1.20 -5.84
C VAL A 88 6.98 -1.08 -6.71
N LEU A 89 8.12 -1.60 -6.24
CA LEU A 89 9.43 -1.40 -6.89
C LEU A 89 9.51 -1.89 -8.35
N PRO A 90 8.86 -3.00 -8.78
CA PRO A 90 8.97 -3.44 -10.17
C PRO A 90 8.41 -2.46 -11.20
N THR A 91 7.52 -1.57 -10.76
CA THR A 91 6.83 -0.61 -11.63
C THR A 91 7.13 0.85 -11.28
N HIS A 92 7.90 1.09 -10.22
CA HIS A 92 8.30 2.42 -9.79
C HIS A 92 9.37 3.00 -10.72
N ALA A 93 9.18 4.24 -11.17
CA ALA A 93 10.14 4.94 -12.01
C ALA A 93 10.20 6.44 -11.73
N THR A 94 11.34 7.05 -12.05
CA THR A 94 11.48 8.50 -12.09
C THR A 94 10.62 9.08 -13.22
N ARG A 95 9.99 10.23 -12.94
CA ARG A 95 9.00 10.86 -13.84
C ARG A 95 9.59 11.57 -15.06
N CYS A 96 10.81 11.23 -15.47
CA CYS A 96 11.52 11.93 -16.55
C CYS A 96 11.09 11.48 -17.95
N THR A 97 10.37 10.36 -18.09
CA THR A 97 9.86 9.86 -19.37
C THR A 97 8.34 9.87 -19.34
N ALA A 98 7.75 10.98 -19.77
CA ALA A 98 6.30 11.07 -19.93
C ALA A 98 5.81 9.94 -20.85
N LEU A 99 4.70 9.28 -20.48
CA LEU A 99 3.99 8.21 -21.22
C LEU A 99 4.56 6.79 -21.12
N SER A 100 5.53 6.50 -20.24
CA SER A 100 5.89 5.10 -19.96
C SER A 100 4.88 4.44 -19.01
N TYR A 101 4.70 3.11 -19.13
CA TYR A 101 3.88 2.33 -18.19
C TYR A 101 4.26 2.61 -16.73
N THR A 102 5.56 2.62 -16.43
CA THR A 102 6.08 2.84 -15.07
C THR A 102 5.88 4.28 -14.58
N SER A 103 5.91 5.27 -15.48
CA SER A 103 5.58 6.66 -15.15
C SER A 103 4.11 6.82 -14.82
N GLY A 104 3.21 6.19 -15.60
CA GLY A 104 1.77 6.19 -15.34
C GLY A 104 1.43 5.50 -14.01
N GLN A 105 2.03 4.34 -13.76
CA GLN A 105 1.83 3.63 -12.50
C GLN A 105 2.32 4.44 -11.29
N SER A 106 3.46 5.13 -11.42
CA SER A 106 3.99 5.98 -10.34
C SER A 106 3.09 7.19 -10.04
N GLU A 107 2.42 7.76 -11.05
CA GLU A 107 1.42 8.81 -10.85
C GLU A 107 0.16 8.27 -10.13
N ILE A 108 -0.29 7.07 -10.47
CA ILE A 108 -1.42 6.42 -9.79
C ILE A 108 -1.10 6.23 -8.31
N TYR A 109 0.07 5.66 -7.98
CA TYR A 109 0.49 5.50 -6.57
C TYR A 109 0.47 6.84 -5.82
N ARG A 110 0.93 7.91 -6.46
CA ARG A 110 0.95 9.24 -5.85
C ARG A 110 -0.47 9.79 -5.64
N ALA A 111 -1.37 9.62 -6.60
CA ALA A 111 -2.75 10.08 -6.51
C ALA A 111 -3.52 9.31 -5.42
N GLU A 112 -3.41 7.99 -5.39
CA GLU A 112 -4.05 7.14 -4.38
C GLU A 112 -3.50 7.42 -2.98
N SER A 113 -2.18 7.58 -2.84
CA SER A 113 -1.56 7.91 -1.55
C SER A 113 -2.12 9.22 -0.98
N LYS A 114 -2.35 10.24 -1.82
CA LYS A 114 -2.95 11.49 -1.39
C LYS A 114 -4.37 11.27 -0.87
N GLU A 115 -5.17 10.48 -1.56
CA GLU A 115 -6.55 10.20 -1.14
C GLU A 115 -6.59 9.46 0.20
N VAL A 116 -5.74 8.45 0.37
CA VAL A 116 -5.60 7.72 1.65
C VAL A 116 -5.21 8.67 2.78
N ILE A 117 -4.23 9.55 2.56
CA ILE A 117 -3.80 10.53 3.58
C ILE A 117 -4.94 11.50 3.92
N ARG A 118 -5.67 12.00 2.92
CA ARG A 118 -6.83 12.90 3.14
C ARG A 118 -7.89 12.24 4.01
N GLY A 119 -8.26 11.00 3.69
CA GLY A 119 -9.23 10.23 4.47
C GLY A 119 -8.75 9.96 5.90
N ALA A 120 -7.46 9.65 6.08
CA ALA A 120 -6.90 9.35 7.40
C ALA A 120 -6.84 10.56 8.34
N VAL A 121 -6.63 11.77 7.81
CA VAL A 121 -6.57 13.01 8.60
C VAL A 121 -7.88 13.79 8.64
N GLY A 122 -8.90 13.36 7.88
CA GLY A 122 -10.19 14.06 7.78
C GLY A 122 -10.10 15.39 7.04
N ALA A 123 -9.28 15.48 5.99
CA ALA A 123 -9.07 16.70 5.21
C ALA A 123 -10.32 17.12 4.42
N CYS A 124 -10.60 18.43 4.38
CA CYS A 124 -11.70 19.05 3.64
C CYS A 124 -11.34 19.28 2.15
N PRO A 125 -12.31 19.46 1.24
CA PRO A 125 -12.06 19.70 -0.19
C PRO A 125 -11.09 20.86 -0.49
N GLU A 126 -11.02 21.84 0.39
CA GLU A 126 -10.17 23.03 0.29
C GLU A 126 -8.71 22.76 0.71
N ASP A 127 -8.47 21.68 1.46
CA ASP A 127 -7.13 21.31 1.94
C ASP A 127 -6.29 20.71 0.82
N VAL A 128 -4.97 20.87 0.88
CA VAL A 128 -4.02 20.33 -0.10
C VAL A 128 -3.02 19.40 0.58
N VAL A 129 -2.89 18.17 0.05
CA VAL A 129 -1.85 17.23 0.49
C VAL A 129 -0.56 17.46 -0.30
N ILE A 130 0.48 17.87 0.41
CA ILE A 130 1.82 18.07 -0.11
C ILE A 130 2.66 16.83 0.23
N LEU A 131 3.24 16.22 -0.80
CA LEU A 131 4.18 15.11 -0.67
C LEU A 131 5.55 15.61 -1.11
N GLY A 132 6.53 15.50 -0.21
CA GLY A 132 7.94 15.83 -0.43
C GLY A 132 8.67 14.84 -1.34
#